data_AF-A0A7D5V7T0-F1
#
_entry.id   AF-A0A7D5V7T0-F1
#
_cell.length_a   1.000
_cell.length_b   1.000
_cell.length_c   1.000
_cell.angle_alpha   90.00
_cell.angle_beta   90.00
_cell.angle_gamma   90.00
#
_symmetry.space_group_name_H-M   'P 1'
#
loop_
_entity.id
_entity.type
_entity.pdbx_description
1 polymer ?
#
loop_
_entity_poly.entity_id
_entity_poly.type
_entity_poly.pdbx_seq_one_letter_code
_entity_poly.pdbx_strand_id
1 'polypeptide(L)'
;MRPAPLTDAEQRYLIGILSDLESGDARQWYWLEIAHTLPTAKPTQRIHWLGIAFKTLGIKALSPILIKLKIKGADLYLDSAQRLTTYVRQKLNDALLFTGTLIGLMAGFQLLPASLQFATWCTALLGAAWQIMHELRLSKKSKADETIEANDSEALPSAESSLGLASILLAAGVNAQLSLTLVKGLKQDPATFTPPLLLHCPRLKPSPEPNLPNKLWLSGLAWLIPGIISSKLLGLVIAPWNALLALCLLGAIAFLLHQQRSARLMMLVSWVGGFALASIAHYF
;
A
#
# COMPACT_ATOMS: atom_id res chain seq x y z
N MET A 1 -16.74 0.92 5.17
CA MET A 1 -16.89 1.72 6.42
C MET A 1 -15.70 2.67 6.54
N ARG A 2 -15.93 3.97 6.74
CA ARG A 2 -14.84 4.93 7.01
C ARG A 2 -14.40 4.73 8.47
N PRO A 3 -13.11 4.49 8.77
CA PRO A 3 -12.68 4.41 10.16
C PRO A 3 -12.96 5.73 10.87
N ALA A 4 -13.46 5.68 12.10
CA ALA A 4 -13.66 6.89 12.89
C ALA A 4 -12.33 7.63 13.05
N PRO A 5 -12.33 8.98 12.91
CA PRO A 5 -11.12 9.78 13.08
C PRO A 5 -10.54 9.56 14.48
N LEU A 6 -9.21 9.58 14.58
CA LEU A 6 -8.52 9.48 15.87
C LEU A 6 -8.69 10.79 16.64
N THR A 7 -8.86 10.70 17.96
CA THR A 7 -8.89 11.90 18.80
C THR A 7 -7.50 12.57 18.82
N ASP A 8 -7.42 13.87 19.14
CA ASP A 8 -6.16 14.62 19.08
C ASP A 8 -5.05 14.01 19.95
N ALA A 9 -5.42 13.45 21.11
CA ALA A 9 -4.46 12.83 22.01
C ALA A 9 -3.97 11.46 21.51
N GLU A 10 -4.84 10.72 20.83
CA GLU A 10 -4.50 9.47 20.14
C GLU A 10 -3.58 9.73 18.94
N GLN A 11 -3.82 10.82 18.21
CA GLN A 11 -2.94 11.27 17.13
C GLN A 11 -1.53 11.58 17.65
N ARG A 12 -1.39 12.26 18.80
CA ARG A 12 -0.08 12.56 19.39
C ARG A 12 0.76 11.30 19.62
N TYR A 13 0.18 10.28 20.23
CA TYR A 13 0.90 9.03 20.51
C TYR A 13 1.33 8.34 19.22
N LEU A 14 0.44 8.28 18.23
CA LEU A 14 0.76 7.67 16.94
C LEU A 14 1.85 8.44 16.20
N ILE A 15 1.79 9.78 16.20
CA ILE A 15 2.83 10.64 15.61
C ILE A 15 4.17 10.46 16.32
N GLY A 16 4.19 10.25 17.64
CA GLY A 16 5.41 9.89 18.37
C GLY A 16 6.05 8.61 17.82
N ILE A 17 5.25 7.56 17.61
CA ILE A 17 5.73 6.31 16.98
C ILE A 17 6.24 6.57 15.55
N LEU A 18 5.55 7.40 14.77
CA LEU A 18 5.98 7.75 13.42
C LEU A 18 7.32 8.50 13.43
N SER A 19 7.51 9.42 14.37
CA SER A 19 8.79 10.11 14.60
C SER A 19 9.91 9.11 14.90
N ASP A 20 9.68 8.15 15.80
CA ASP A 20 10.69 7.14 16.17
C ASP A 20 11.08 6.25 14.99
N LEU A 21 10.11 5.91 14.13
CA LEU A 21 10.31 5.10 12.93
C LEU A 21 11.01 5.86 11.80
N GLU A 22 10.98 7.19 11.79
CA GLU A 22 11.74 8.04 10.88
C GLU A 22 13.02 8.60 11.55
N SER A 23 13.47 7.96 12.63
CA SER A 23 14.67 8.42 13.35
C SER A 23 15.90 8.48 12.44
N GLY A 24 16.64 9.58 12.54
CA GLY A 24 17.80 9.86 11.68
C GLY A 24 17.47 10.58 10.37
N ASP A 25 16.19 10.70 10.00
CA ASP A 25 15.74 11.50 8.86
C ASP A 25 15.19 12.88 9.28
N ALA A 26 15.24 13.85 8.38
CA ALA A 26 14.63 15.19 8.60
C ALA A 26 13.11 15.12 8.91
N ARG A 27 12.46 14.03 8.50
CA ARG A 27 11.03 13.75 8.74
C ARG A 27 10.71 13.50 10.22
N GLN A 28 11.68 13.05 11.02
CA GLN A 28 11.52 12.92 12.47
C GLN A 28 11.07 14.24 13.10
N TRP A 29 11.78 15.33 12.75
CA TRP A 29 11.49 16.66 13.29
C TRP A 29 10.16 17.22 12.83
N TYR A 30 9.77 16.95 11.58
CA TYR A 30 8.44 17.30 11.07
C TYR A 30 7.32 16.74 11.96
N TRP A 31 7.43 15.45 12.32
CA TRP A 31 6.45 14.80 13.19
C TRP A 31 6.48 15.33 14.61
N LEU A 32 7.66 15.59 15.18
CA LEU A 32 7.80 16.14 16.53
C LEU A 32 7.20 17.55 16.67
N GLU A 33 7.39 18.42 15.68
CA GLU A 33 6.83 19.77 15.70
C GLU A 33 5.29 19.76 15.71
N ILE A 34 4.68 18.81 14.98
CA ILE A 34 3.23 18.58 15.01
C ILE A 34 2.80 17.97 16.35
N ALA A 35 3.52 16.96 16.84
CA ALA A 35 3.18 16.28 18.10
C ALA A 35 3.15 17.23 19.31
N HIS A 36 4.03 18.25 19.32
CA HIS A 36 4.12 19.21 20.41
C HIS A 36 2.82 20.02 20.61
N THR A 37 2.02 20.20 19.56
CA THR A 37 0.78 20.99 19.58
C THR A 37 -0.42 20.23 20.14
N LEU A 38 -0.32 18.89 20.24
CA LEU A 38 -1.43 18.03 20.61
C LEU A 38 -1.44 17.73 22.12
N PRO A 39 -2.58 17.47 22.75
CA PRO A 39 -2.65 17.10 24.17
C PRO A 39 -2.01 15.73 24.43
N THR A 40 -1.38 15.56 25.59
CA THR A 40 -0.86 14.26 26.04
C THR A 40 -2.00 13.39 26.57
N ALA A 41 -2.06 12.12 26.14
CA ALA A 41 -2.95 11.13 26.74
C ALA A 41 -2.34 9.72 26.70
N LYS A 42 -2.99 8.81 27.44
CA LYS A 42 -2.63 7.40 27.50
C LYS A 42 -3.02 6.68 26.19
N PRO A 43 -2.23 5.69 25.76
CA PRO A 43 -2.53 4.92 24.55
C PRO A 43 -3.80 4.08 24.74
N THR A 44 -4.70 4.12 23.75
CA THR A 44 -5.81 3.18 23.64
C THR A 44 -5.37 1.89 22.93
N GLN A 45 -6.09 0.79 23.15
CA GLN A 45 -5.79 -0.51 22.51
C GLN A 45 -5.73 -0.44 20.98
N ARG A 46 -6.61 0.38 20.37
CA ARG A 46 -6.62 0.60 18.91
C ARG A 46 -5.28 1.13 18.41
N ILE A 47 -4.66 2.05 19.14
CA ILE A 47 -3.40 2.67 18.74
C ILE A 47 -2.23 1.76 19.04
N HIS A 48 -2.32 0.94 20.09
CA HIS A 48 -1.32 -0.08 20.35
C HIS A 48 -1.18 -1.03 19.16
N TRP A 49 -2.30 -1.55 18.64
CA TRP A 49 -2.31 -2.40 17.45
C TRP A 49 -1.84 -1.68 16.19
N LEU A 50 -2.25 -0.42 15.99
CA LEU A 50 -1.74 0.40 14.88
C LEU A 50 -0.24 0.59 15.00
N GLY A 51 0.28 0.90 16.19
CA GLY A 51 1.70 1.08 16.47
C GLY A 51 2.51 -0.18 16.17
N ILE A 52 2.00 -1.36 16.55
CA ILE A 52 2.61 -2.64 16.17
C ILE A 52 2.64 -2.79 14.64
N ALA A 53 1.53 -2.51 13.96
CA ALA A 53 1.47 -2.59 12.51
C ALA A 53 2.48 -1.64 11.83
N PHE A 54 2.65 -0.43 12.35
CA PHE A 54 3.65 0.53 11.85
C PHE A 54 5.09 0.04 12.04
N LYS A 55 5.38 -0.61 13.18
CA LYS A 55 6.71 -1.17 13.43
C LYS A 55 7.04 -2.37 12.53
N THR A 56 6.05 -3.18 12.16
CA THR A 56 6.27 -4.39 11.36
C THR A 56 6.23 -4.14 9.85
N LEU A 57 5.25 -3.36 9.37
CA LEU A 57 5.05 -3.12 7.93
C LEU A 57 5.74 -1.83 7.44
N GLY A 58 6.09 -0.94 8.36
CA GLY A 58 6.65 0.37 8.08
C GLY A 58 5.61 1.42 7.67
N ILE A 59 6.02 2.68 7.78
CA ILE A 59 5.16 3.85 7.54
C ILE A 59 4.64 3.89 6.10
N LYS A 60 5.50 3.59 5.12
CA LYS A 60 5.15 3.65 3.70
C LYS A 60 4.02 2.69 3.34
N ALA A 61 4.05 1.45 3.84
CA ALA A 61 3.02 0.45 3.56
C ALA A 61 1.64 0.85 4.13
N LEU A 62 1.65 1.49 5.30
CA LEU A 62 0.44 1.92 6.00
C LEU A 62 0.04 3.37 5.72
N SER A 63 0.76 4.07 4.85
CA SER A 63 0.45 5.44 4.43
C SER A 63 -1.00 5.65 3.93
N PRO A 64 -1.65 4.72 3.20
CA PRO A 64 -3.05 4.91 2.80
C PRO A 64 -4.01 4.88 4.00
N ILE A 65 -3.65 4.17 5.07
CA ILE A 65 -4.44 4.10 6.30
C ILE A 65 -4.26 5.40 7.10
N LEU A 66 -3.04 5.95 7.16
CA LEU A 66 -2.77 7.25 7.81
C LEU A 66 -3.64 8.36 7.21
N ILE A 67 -3.70 8.45 5.89
CA ILE A 67 -4.49 9.44 5.17
C ILE A 67 -5.99 9.24 5.43
N LYS A 68 -6.48 8.00 5.43
CA LYS A 68 -7.89 7.70 5.75
C LYS A 68 -8.27 8.05 7.18
N LEU A 69 -7.33 7.97 8.12
CA LEU A 69 -7.53 8.35 9.52
C LEU A 69 -7.43 9.86 9.76
N LYS A 70 -7.12 10.66 8.72
CA LYS A 70 -6.98 12.12 8.76
C LYS A 70 -5.99 12.60 9.83
N ILE A 71 -4.85 11.92 9.93
CA ILE A 71 -3.80 12.32 10.86
C ILE A 71 -3.16 13.62 10.35
N LYS A 72 -3.00 14.60 11.23
CA LYS A 72 -2.34 15.87 10.96
C LYS A 72 -0.93 15.64 10.40
N GLY A 73 -0.64 16.15 9.20
CA GLY A 73 0.66 16.00 8.53
C GLY A 73 0.82 14.73 7.67
N ALA A 74 -0.18 13.86 7.60
CA ALA A 74 -0.14 12.67 6.74
C ALA A 74 -0.10 12.99 5.23
N ASP A 75 -0.43 14.22 4.83
CA ASP A 75 -0.39 14.70 3.45
C ASP A 75 1.00 14.60 2.82
N LEU A 76 2.05 14.61 3.65
CA LEU A 76 3.43 14.35 3.24
C LEU A 76 3.59 13.02 2.47
N TYR A 77 2.76 12.02 2.78
CA TYR A 77 2.79 10.67 2.19
C TYR A 77 1.72 10.44 1.12
N LEU A 78 1.04 11.50 0.64
CA LEU A 78 -0.08 11.34 -0.29
C LEU A 78 0.33 10.73 -1.63
N ASP A 79 1.43 11.20 -2.22
CA ASP A 79 1.99 10.67 -3.49
C ASP A 79 2.41 9.20 -3.33
N SER A 80 3.15 8.86 -2.27
CA SER A 80 3.60 7.49 -2.02
C SER A 80 2.43 6.53 -1.73
N ALA A 81 1.41 6.99 -0.99
CA ALA A 81 0.19 6.22 -0.76
C ALA A 81 -0.60 5.96 -2.05
N GLN A 82 -0.71 6.96 -2.93
CA GLN A 82 -1.39 6.82 -4.22
C GLN A 82 -0.66 5.80 -5.12
N ARG A 83 0.67 5.87 -5.19
CA ARG A 83 1.47 4.90 -5.95
C ARG A 83 1.33 3.48 -5.40
N LEU A 84 1.40 3.31 -4.07
CA LEU A 84 1.24 2.01 -3.44
C LEU A 84 -0.16 1.43 -3.66
N THR A 85 -1.22 2.23 -3.50
CA THR A 85 -2.59 1.78 -3.74
C THR A 85 -2.83 1.42 -5.21
N THR A 86 -2.23 2.16 -6.13
CA THR A 86 -2.30 1.85 -7.57
C THR A 86 -1.56 0.55 -7.89
N TYR A 87 -0.36 0.37 -7.33
CA TYR A 87 0.44 -0.85 -7.47
C TYR A 87 -0.29 -2.08 -6.94
N VAL A 88 -0.80 -2.03 -5.70
CA VAL A 88 -1.54 -3.13 -5.08
C VAL A 88 -2.81 -3.44 -5.87
N ARG A 89 -3.53 -2.40 -6.32
CA ARG A 89 -4.72 -2.57 -7.16
C ARG A 89 -4.36 -3.27 -8.47
N GLN A 90 -3.28 -2.87 -9.14
CA GLN A 90 -2.85 -3.50 -10.39
C GLN A 90 -2.54 -5.00 -10.19
N LYS A 91 -1.73 -5.35 -9.18
CA LYS A 91 -1.40 -6.75 -8.91
C LYS A 91 -2.62 -7.59 -8.52
N LEU A 92 -3.55 -7.01 -7.75
CA LEU A 92 -4.82 -7.66 -7.42
C LEU A 92 -5.70 -7.85 -8.66
N ASN A 93 -5.74 -6.89 -9.57
CA ASN A 93 -6.52 -7.01 -10.79
C ASN A 93 -6.02 -8.15 -11.67
N ASP A 94 -4.70 -8.28 -11.83
CA ASP A 94 -4.09 -9.38 -12.59
C ASP A 94 -4.46 -10.73 -11.97
N ALA A 95 -4.36 -10.84 -10.64
CA ALA A 95 -4.71 -12.06 -9.91
C ALA A 95 -6.21 -12.39 -10.02
N LEU A 96 -7.10 -11.39 -9.88
CA LEU A 96 -8.55 -11.56 -9.98
C LEU A 96 -8.98 -11.95 -11.39
N LEU A 97 -8.42 -11.29 -12.41
CA LEU A 97 -8.69 -11.60 -13.81
C LEU A 97 -8.31 -13.05 -14.08
N PHE A 98 -7.07 -13.43 -13.79
CA PHE A 98 -6.54 -14.76 -14.07
C PHE A 98 -7.29 -15.87 -13.29
N THR A 99 -7.48 -15.68 -11.99
CA THR A 99 -8.18 -16.66 -11.14
C THR A 99 -9.63 -16.82 -11.58
N GLY A 100 -10.34 -15.72 -11.86
CA GLY A 100 -11.72 -15.78 -12.32
C GLY A 100 -11.86 -16.41 -13.71
N THR A 101 -10.95 -16.10 -14.65
CA THR A 101 -10.95 -16.75 -15.97
C THR A 101 -10.68 -18.25 -15.88
N LEU A 102 -9.73 -18.65 -15.02
CA LEU A 102 -9.41 -20.06 -14.82
C LEU A 102 -10.61 -20.82 -14.23
N ILE A 103 -11.22 -20.29 -13.17
CA ILE A 103 -12.41 -20.89 -12.56
C ILE A 103 -13.54 -20.98 -13.57
N GLY A 104 -13.80 -19.91 -14.34
CA GLY A 104 -14.82 -19.90 -15.39
C GLY A 104 -14.58 -20.99 -16.44
N LEU A 105 -13.36 -21.08 -16.97
CA LEU A 105 -12.97 -22.08 -17.98
C LEU A 105 -13.11 -23.51 -17.45
N MET A 106 -12.58 -23.79 -16.26
CA MET A 106 -12.64 -25.12 -15.66
C MET A 106 -14.06 -25.55 -15.28
N ALA A 107 -14.89 -24.59 -14.84
CA ALA A 107 -16.31 -24.83 -14.60
C ALA A 107 -17.07 -25.11 -15.90
N GLY A 108 -16.69 -24.47 -17.01
CA GLY A 108 -17.28 -24.72 -18.33
C GLY A 108 -17.02 -26.14 -18.85
N PHE A 109 -15.85 -26.71 -18.53
CA PHE A 109 -15.51 -28.13 -18.78
C PHE A 109 -16.11 -29.11 -17.75
N GLN A 110 -16.93 -28.63 -16.81
CA GLN A 110 -17.55 -29.46 -15.76
C GLN A 110 -16.54 -30.27 -14.92
N LEU A 111 -15.35 -29.71 -14.71
CA LEU A 111 -14.32 -30.38 -13.91
C LEU A 111 -14.75 -30.53 -12.44
N LEU A 112 -14.23 -31.59 -11.81
CA LEU A 112 -14.49 -31.89 -10.41
C LEU A 112 -14.05 -30.73 -9.49
N PRO A 113 -14.74 -30.52 -8.34
CA PRO A 113 -14.33 -29.51 -7.35
C PRO A 113 -12.88 -29.64 -6.87
N ALA A 114 -12.37 -30.86 -6.79
CA ALA A 114 -11.00 -31.12 -6.35
C ALA A 114 -9.96 -30.57 -7.35
N SER A 115 -10.20 -30.72 -8.66
CA SER A 115 -9.30 -30.19 -9.69
C SER A 115 -9.38 -28.67 -9.77
N LEU A 116 -10.57 -28.09 -9.59
CA LEU A 116 -10.74 -26.63 -9.44
C LEU A 116 -9.93 -26.09 -8.25
N GLN A 117 -10.04 -26.72 -7.08
CA GLN A 117 -9.27 -26.33 -5.88
C GLN A 117 -7.76 -26.43 -6.13
N PHE A 118 -7.31 -27.55 -6.68
CA PHE A 118 -5.90 -27.76 -6.99
C PHE A 118 -5.38 -26.69 -7.95
N ALA A 119 -6.12 -26.39 -9.01
CA ALA A 119 -5.75 -25.37 -9.97
C ALA A 119 -5.67 -23.98 -9.33
N THR A 120 -6.64 -23.59 -8.47
CA THR A 120 -6.58 -22.31 -7.74
C THR A 120 -5.39 -22.21 -6.77
N TRP A 121 -4.96 -23.34 -6.18
CA TRP A 121 -3.73 -23.40 -5.38
C TRP A 121 -2.49 -23.23 -6.24
N CYS A 122 -2.43 -23.92 -7.39
CA CYS A 122 -1.35 -23.75 -8.35
C CYS A 122 -1.25 -22.29 -8.82
N THR A 123 -2.36 -21.63 -9.13
CA THR A 123 -2.34 -20.22 -9.53
C THR A 123 -1.92 -19.29 -8.39
N ALA A 124 -2.35 -19.57 -7.17
CA ALA A 124 -1.95 -18.79 -5.99
C ALA A 124 -0.43 -18.86 -5.78
N LEU A 125 0.12 -20.07 -5.75
CA LEU A 125 1.54 -20.31 -5.46
C LEU A 125 2.44 -19.92 -6.64
N LEU A 126 2.12 -20.36 -7.85
CA LEU A 126 2.91 -20.04 -9.05
C LEU A 126 2.82 -18.56 -9.40
N GLY A 127 1.63 -17.95 -9.28
CA GLY A 127 1.44 -16.52 -9.49
C GLY A 127 2.23 -15.68 -8.48
N ALA A 128 2.19 -16.05 -7.19
CA ALA A 128 2.98 -15.38 -6.16
C ALA A 128 4.49 -15.54 -6.41
N ALA A 129 4.97 -16.75 -6.69
CA ALA A 129 6.38 -17.02 -6.98
C ALA A 129 6.86 -16.26 -8.22
N TRP A 130 6.06 -16.26 -9.29
CA TRP A 130 6.35 -15.52 -10.52
C TRP A 130 6.49 -14.02 -10.27
N GLN A 131 5.55 -13.41 -9.53
CA GLN A 131 5.59 -11.98 -9.23
C GLN A 131 6.76 -11.62 -8.33
N ILE A 132 7.04 -12.42 -7.30
CA ILE A 132 8.21 -12.22 -6.43
C ILE A 132 9.50 -12.26 -7.25
N MET A 133 9.64 -13.26 -8.14
CA MET A 133 10.79 -13.38 -9.01
C MET A 133 10.91 -12.20 -9.99
N HIS A 134 9.78 -11.74 -10.56
CA HIS A 134 9.74 -10.61 -11.46
C HIS A 134 10.21 -9.31 -10.78
N GLU A 135 9.70 -9.01 -9.58
CA GLU A 135 10.10 -7.84 -8.80
C GLU A 135 11.58 -7.91 -8.36
N LEU A 136 12.09 -9.11 -8.01
CA LEU A 136 13.51 -9.31 -7.72
C LEU A 136 14.40 -9.00 -8.94
N ARG A 137 14.00 -9.45 -10.14
CA ARG A 137 14.71 -9.17 -11.38
C ARG A 137 14.71 -7.69 -11.72
N LEU A 138 13.57 -7.02 -11.59
CA LEU A 138 13.44 -5.59 -11.82
C LEU A 138 14.30 -4.77 -10.86
N SER A 139 14.30 -5.12 -9.57
CA SER A 139 15.12 -4.42 -8.58
C SER A 139 16.61 -4.61 -8.83
N LYS A 140 17.05 -5.80 -9.27
CA LYS A 140 18.46 -6.03 -9.62
C LYS A 140 18.91 -5.15 -10.79
N LYS A 141 18.02 -4.89 -11.76
CA LYS A 141 18.29 -3.98 -12.88
C LYS A 141 18.40 -2.53 -12.41
N SER A 142 17.47 -2.07 -11.56
CA SER A 142 17.49 -0.71 -11.00
C SER A 142 18.76 -0.41 -10.20
N LYS A 143 19.23 -1.38 -9.39
CA LYS A 143 20.45 -1.19 -8.60
C LYS A 143 21.71 -1.09 -9.45
N ALA A 144 21.76 -1.75 -10.60
CA ALA A 144 22.91 -1.67 -11.51
C ALA A 144 23.01 -0.28 -12.16
N ASP A 145 21.87 0.34 -12.45
CA ASP A 145 21.82 1.71 -12.99
C ASP A 145 22.11 2.76 -11.90
N GLU A 146 21.58 2.58 -10.67
CA GLU A 146 21.86 3.47 -9.53
C GLU A 146 23.34 3.45 -9.08
N THR A 147 24.05 2.32 -9.16
CA THR A 147 25.49 2.27 -8.80
C THR A 147 26.39 3.11 -9.71
N ILE A 148 25.90 3.52 -10.89
CA ILE A 148 26.65 4.38 -11.81
C ILE A 148 26.46 5.87 -11.43
N GLU A 149 25.34 6.23 -10.80
CA GLU A 149 25.03 7.61 -10.36
C GLU A 149 25.31 7.86 -8.86
N ALA A 150 25.33 6.83 -8.01
CA ALA A 150 25.43 6.94 -6.55
C ALA A 150 26.86 7.10 -5.99
N ASN A 151 27.82 7.55 -6.80
CA ASN A 151 29.17 7.87 -6.32
C ASN A 151 29.26 9.26 -5.65
N ASP A 152 28.15 10.02 -5.62
CA ASP A 152 28.05 11.27 -4.89
C ASP A 152 27.05 11.15 -3.72
N SER A 153 27.61 11.11 -2.50
CA SER A 153 26.97 11.42 -1.21
C SER A 153 25.96 10.43 -0.63
N GLU A 154 26.47 9.39 0.03
CA GLU A 154 25.84 8.84 1.23
C GLU A 154 25.86 9.94 2.32
N ALA A 155 24.90 10.86 2.25
CA ALA A 155 24.84 12.04 3.09
C ALA A 155 24.53 11.64 4.53
N LEU A 156 25.58 11.43 5.32
CA LEU A 156 25.50 11.34 6.77
C LEU A 156 24.67 12.53 7.30
N PRO A 157 23.87 12.33 8.36
CA PRO A 157 23.11 13.41 8.96
C PRO A 157 24.08 14.52 9.39
N SER A 158 23.95 15.70 8.78
CA SER A 158 24.71 16.89 9.16
C SER A 158 24.46 17.21 10.63
N ALA A 159 25.45 17.71 11.37
CA ALA A 159 25.28 18.07 12.80
C ALA A 159 24.06 18.97 13.06
N GLU A 160 23.67 19.79 12.09
CA GLU A 160 22.51 20.67 12.13
C GLU A 160 21.17 19.93 12.12
N SER A 161 21.10 18.69 11.62
CA SER A 161 19.88 17.88 11.67
C SER A 161 19.53 17.42 13.09
N SER A 162 20.37 17.70 14.10
CA SER A 162 20.06 17.46 15.51
C SER A 162 19.34 18.63 16.20
N LEU A 163 19.31 19.81 15.57
CA LEU A 163 18.84 21.06 16.18
C LEU A 163 17.38 21.42 15.83
N GLY A 164 16.70 20.60 15.02
CA GLY A 164 15.27 20.74 14.70
C GLY A 164 14.96 21.24 13.29
N LEU A 165 13.67 21.26 12.94
CA LEU A 165 13.22 21.53 11.56
C LEU A 165 13.62 22.94 11.06
N ALA A 166 13.60 23.94 11.94
CA ALA A 166 14.03 25.30 11.60
C ALA A 166 15.52 25.36 11.21
N SER A 167 16.36 24.61 11.92
CA SER A 167 17.79 24.53 11.61
C SER A 167 18.07 23.79 10.29
N ILE A 168 17.28 22.76 9.97
CA ILE A 168 17.36 22.05 8.68
C ILE A 168 17.00 22.99 7.52
N LEU A 169 16.04 23.90 7.72
CA LEU A 169 15.70 24.92 6.70
C LEU A 169 16.81 25.97 6.56
N LEU A 170 17.43 26.39 7.66
CA LEU A 170 18.60 27.28 7.63
C LEU A 170 19.78 26.65 6.88
N ALA A 171 20.06 25.37 7.16
CA ALA A 171 21.06 24.56 6.46
C ALA A 171 20.81 24.49 4.94
N ALA A 172 19.54 24.45 4.55
CA ALA A 172 19.11 24.47 3.16
C ALA A 172 19.16 25.87 2.50
N GLY A 173 19.68 26.89 3.20
CA GLY A 173 19.85 28.25 2.68
C GLY A 173 18.60 29.13 2.78
N VAL A 174 17.59 28.74 3.55
CA VAL A 174 16.37 29.55 3.75
C VAL A 174 16.63 30.64 4.78
N ASN A 175 16.07 31.84 4.55
CA ASN A 175 16.14 32.94 5.51
C ASN A 175 15.51 32.56 6.87
N ALA A 176 16.18 32.90 7.96
CA ALA A 176 15.75 32.63 9.34
C ALA A 176 14.30 33.05 9.65
N GLN A 177 13.86 34.22 9.17
CA GLN A 177 12.49 34.67 9.39
C GLN A 177 11.49 33.76 8.69
N LEU A 178 11.76 33.39 7.44
CA LEU A 178 10.91 32.48 6.67
C LEU A 178 10.87 31.09 7.32
N SER A 179 12.03 30.55 7.72
CA SER A 179 12.12 29.25 8.41
C SER A 179 11.25 29.21 9.68
N LEU A 180 11.30 30.26 10.51
CA LEU A 180 10.47 30.35 11.72
C LEU A 180 8.97 30.49 11.38
N THR A 181 8.62 31.26 10.35
CA THR A 181 7.21 31.40 9.93
C THR A 181 6.64 30.08 9.41
N LEU A 182 7.43 29.31 8.64
CA LEU A 182 7.01 28.00 8.12
C LEU A 182 6.83 26.98 9.25
N VAL A 183 7.75 26.93 10.22
CA VAL A 183 7.62 26.02 11.37
C VAL A 183 6.46 26.42 12.28
N LYS A 184 6.26 27.74 12.51
CA LYS A 184 5.10 28.23 13.28
C LYS A 184 3.77 27.94 12.57
N GLY A 185 3.75 28.12 11.24
CA GLY A 185 2.59 27.78 10.41
C GLY A 185 2.28 26.29 10.43
N LEU A 186 3.30 25.43 10.36
CA LEU A 186 3.17 23.98 10.45
C LEU A 186 2.48 23.54 11.75
N LYS A 187 2.79 24.20 12.87
CA LYS A 187 2.16 23.92 14.17
C LYS A 187 0.67 24.27 14.21
N GLN A 188 0.25 25.27 13.45
CA GLN A 188 -1.13 25.75 13.44
C GLN A 188 -1.99 24.99 12.44
N ASP A 189 -1.49 24.85 11.20
CA ASP A 189 -2.19 24.14 10.14
C ASP A 189 -1.19 23.37 9.24
N PRO A 190 -0.93 22.08 9.57
CA PRO A 190 0.00 21.27 8.80
C PRO A 190 -0.37 21.14 7.32
N ALA A 191 -1.66 21.14 6.97
CA ALA A 191 -2.10 20.90 5.59
C ALA A 191 -1.68 22.05 4.66
N THR A 192 -1.82 23.30 5.12
CA THR A 192 -1.49 24.49 4.34
C THR A 192 0.03 24.73 4.25
N PHE A 193 0.78 24.41 5.31
CA PHE A 193 2.20 24.73 5.40
C PHE A 193 3.15 23.60 4.98
N THR A 194 2.65 22.38 4.73
CA THR A 194 3.48 21.28 4.20
C THR A 194 3.96 21.50 2.75
N PRO A 195 3.12 21.96 1.79
CA PRO A 195 3.57 22.23 0.43
C PRO A 195 4.71 23.26 0.30
N PRO A 196 4.68 24.45 0.93
CA PRO A 196 5.79 25.41 0.84
C PRO A 196 7.05 24.88 1.53
N LEU A 197 6.91 24.07 2.58
CA LEU A 197 8.04 23.44 3.27
C LEU A 197 8.75 22.41 2.39
N LEU A 198 8.01 21.66 1.57
CA LEU A 198 8.57 20.74 0.58
C LEU A 198 9.33 21.42 -0.56
N LEU A 199 8.97 22.66 -0.92
CA LEU A 199 9.70 23.43 -1.93
C LEU A 199 11.12 23.78 -1.45
N HIS A 200 11.25 24.14 -0.17
CA HIS A 200 12.52 24.55 0.40
C HIS A 200 13.36 23.39 0.94
N CYS A 201 12.73 22.27 1.29
CA CYS A 201 13.43 21.09 1.77
C CYS A 201 12.85 19.81 1.15
N PRO A 202 13.27 19.47 -0.10
CA PRO A 202 12.75 18.29 -0.80
C PRO A 202 13.12 16.98 -0.10
N ARG A 203 14.15 16.98 0.76
CA ARG A 203 14.55 15.83 1.60
C ARG A 203 13.46 15.35 2.56
N LEU A 204 12.48 16.21 2.90
CA LEU A 204 11.32 15.79 3.69
C LEU A 204 10.37 14.88 2.91
N LYS A 205 10.41 14.87 1.57
CA LYS A 205 9.54 13.99 0.78
C LYS A 205 9.95 12.53 1.00
N PRO A 206 9.05 11.63 1.42
CA PRO A 206 9.36 10.21 1.51
C PRO A 206 9.66 9.67 0.10
N SER A 207 10.55 8.68 0.00
CA SER A 207 10.81 8.04 -1.30
C SER A 207 9.49 7.52 -1.88
N PRO A 208 9.20 7.78 -3.15
CA PRO A 208 7.90 7.45 -3.74
C PRO A 208 7.71 5.94 -3.90
N GLU A 209 8.81 5.19 -3.95
CA GLU A 209 8.77 3.74 -4.13
C GLU A 209 8.67 2.99 -2.79
N PRO A 210 7.80 1.97 -2.71
CA PRO A 210 7.81 1.05 -1.58
C PRO A 210 9.13 0.28 -1.52
N ASN A 211 9.60 0.03 -0.30
CA ASN A 211 10.79 -0.78 -0.06
C ASN A 211 10.64 -2.16 -0.72
N LEU A 212 11.73 -2.72 -1.24
CA LEU A 212 11.77 -4.04 -1.87
C LEU A 212 11.01 -5.14 -1.09
N PRO A 213 11.25 -5.36 0.22
CA PRO A 213 10.53 -6.40 0.95
C PRO A 213 9.01 -6.18 0.94
N ASN A 214 8.57 -4.92 1.01
CA ASN A 214 7.15 -4.56 0.94
C ASN A 214 6.60 -4.81 -0.47
N LYS A 215 7.35 -4.52 -1.53
CA LYS A 215 6.95 -4.84 -2.92
C LYS A 215 6.71 -6.35 -3.09
N LEU A 216 7.65 -7.19 -2.61
CA LEU A 216 7.56 -8.66 -2.70
C LEU A 216 6.37 -9.21 -1.91
N TRP A 217 6.21 -8.76 -0.66
CA TRP A 217 5.10 -9.17 0.19
C TRP A 217 3.76 -8.77 -0.42
N LEU A 218 3.61 -7.52 -0.86
CA LEU A 218 2.36 -7.03 -1.44
C LEU A 218 2.03 -7.73 -2.77
N SER A 219 3.03 -7.98 -3.63
CA SER A 219 2.80 -8.71 -4.88
C SER A 219 2.44 -10.17 -4.65
N GLY A 220 3.09 -10.84 -3.71
CA GLY A 220 2.77 -12.23 -3.36
C GLY A 220 1.38 -12.37 -2.74
N LEU A 221 1.05 -11.51 -1.77
CA LEU A 221 -0.26 -11.50 -1.12
C LEU A 221 -1.40 -11.21 -2.09
N ALA A 222 -1.17 -10.35 -3.10
CA ALA A 222 -2.18 -10.06 -4.11
C ALA A 222 -2.62 -11.30 -4.91
N TRP A 223 -1.75 -12.31 -5.06
CA TRP A 223 -2.06 -13.57 -5.72
C TRP A 223 -2.54 -14.65 -4.75
N LEU A 224 -1.95 -14.72 -3.55
CA LEU A 224 -2.33 -15.69 -2.53
C LEU A 224 -3.75 -15.48 -2.02
N ILE A 225 -4.15 -14.24 -1.72
CA ILE A 225 -5.44 -13.96 -1.08
C ILE A 225 -6.61 -14.41 -1.96
N PRO A 226 -6.73 -13.98 -3.25
CA PRO A 226 -7.83 -14.44 -4.10
C PRO A 226 -7.82 -15.95 -4.32
N GLY A 227 -6.65 -16.55 -4.53
CA GLY A 227 -6.52 -17.99 -4.80
C GLY A 227 -6.90 -18.86 -3.59
N ILE A 228 -6.41 -18.54 -2.39
CA ILE A 228 -6.73 -19.28 -1.16
C ILE A 228 -8.22 -19.15 -0.83
N ILE A 229 -8.76 -17.93 -0.92
CA ILE A 229 -10.19 -17.70 -0.65
C ILE A 229 -11.05 -18.49 -1.64
N SER A 230 -10.71 -18.45 -2.94
CA SER A 230 -11.44 -19.19 -3.97
C SER A 230 -11.37 -20.70 -3.74
N SER A 231 -10.18 -21.23 -3.41
CA SER A 231 -9.98 -22.64 -3.09
C SER A 231 -10.87 -23.10 -1.93
N LYS A 232 -10.94 -22.32 -0.84
CA LYS A 232 -11.80 -22.65 0.30
C LYS A 232 -13.28 -22.70 -0.10
N LEU A 233 -13.75 -21.75 -0.89
CA LEU A 233 -15.16 -21.72 -1.32
C LEU A 233 -15.50 -22.87 -2.25
N LEU A 234 -14.56 -23.24 -3.13
CA LEU A 234 -14.70 -24.39 -4.01
C LEU A 234 -14.83 -25.73 -3.26
N GLY A 235 -14.34 -25.81 -2.02
CA GLY A 235 -14.42 -27.01 -1.18
C GLY A 235 -15.53 -27.04 -0.13
N LEU A 236 -16.12 -25.88 0.19
CA LEU A 236 -17.19 -25.80 1.21
C LEU A 236 -18.58 -26.07 0.64
N VAL A 237 -18.78 -25.88 -0.67
CA VAL A 237 -20.11 -25.90 -1.30
C VAL A 237 -20.19 -27.04 -2.31
N ILE A 238 -21.39 -27.59 -2.49
CA ILE A 238 -21.66 -28.66 -3.45
C ILE A 238 -21.64 -28.10 -4.88
N ALA A 239 -21.10 -28.85 -5.84
CA ALA A 239 -21.14 -28.48 -7.25
C ALA A 239 -22.60 -28.40 -7.76
N PRO A 240 -22.94 -27.46 -8.67
CA PRO A 240 -22.08 -26.45 -9.31
C PRO A 240 -22.01 -25.10 -8.56
N TRP A 241 -22.70 -24.98 -7.42
CA TRP A 241 -22.85 -23.71 -6.70
C TRP A 241 -21.53 -23.16 -6.15
N ASN A 242 -20.55 -24.03 -5.93
CA ASN A 242 -19.23 -23.67 -5.44
C ASN A 242 -18.46 -22.72 -6.39
N ALA A 243 -18.45 -22.99 -7.70
CA ALA A 243 -17.80 -22.15 -8.70
C ALA A 243 -18.52 -20.80 -8.84
N LEU A 244 -19.86 -20.82 -8.83
CA LEU A 244 -20.67 -19.60 -8.87
C LEU A 244 -20.40 -18.71 -7.64
N LEU A 245 -20.34 -19.29 -6.44
CA LEU A 245 -20.08 -18.53 -5.21
C LEU A 245 -18.66 -17.96 -5.18
N ALA A 246 -17.67 -18.73 -5.66
CA ALA A 246 -16.30 -18.23 -5.82
C ALA A 246 -16.23 -17.04 -6.78
N LEU A 247 -16.86 -17.14 -7.96
CA LEU A 247 -16.92 -16.04 -8.94
C LEU A 247 -17.70 -14.83 -8.42
N CYS A 248 -18.79 -15.03 -7.69
CA CYS A 248 -19.55 -13.96 -7.04
C CYS A 248 -18.68 -13.20 -6.01
N LEU A 249 -17.90 -13.92 -5.21
CA LEU A 249 -17.01 -13.26 -4.25
C LEU A 249 -15.87 -12.50 -4.96
N LEU A 250 -15.23 -13.11 -5.96
CA LEU A 250 -14.22 -12.42 -6.77
C LEU A 250 -14.81 -11.17 -7.43
N GLY A 251 -16.05 -11.26 -7.93
CA GLY A 251 -16.80 -10.13 -8.49
C GLY A 251 -17.08 -9.04 -7.45
N ALA A 252 -17.45 -9.41 -6.22
CA ALA A 252 -17.63 -8.46 -5.12
C ALA A 252 -16.31 -7.76 -4.75
N ILE A 253 -15.20 -8.50 -4.71
CA ILE A 253 -13.86 -7.92 -4.46
C ILE A 253 -13.50 -6.95 -5.59
N ALA A 254 -13.68 -7.35 -6.85
CA ALA A 254 -13.45 -6.49 -8.01
C ALA A 254 -14.34 -5.23 -7.96
N PHE A 255 -15.59 -5.36 -7.53
CA PHE A 255 -16.52 -4.25 -7.36
C PHE A 255 -16.05 -3.25 -6.30
N LEU A 256 -15.50 -3.73 -5.18
CA LEU A 256 -14.95 -2.89 -4.12
C LEU A 256 -13.63 -2.21 -4.51
N LEU A 257 -12.81 -2.87 -5.34
CA LEU A 257 -11.52 -2.34 -5.79
C LEU A 257 -11.65 -1.26 -6.87
N HIS A 258 -12.65 -1.40 -7.76
CA HIS A 258 -12.82 -0.55 -8.93
C HIS A 258 -14.01 0.41 -8.81
N GLN A 259 -13.73 1.70 -8.85
CA GLN A 259 -14.77 2.71 -9.04
C GLN A 259 -15.24 2.78 -10.50
N GLN A 260 -14.34 2.53 -11.46
CA GLN A 260 -14.66 2.57 -12.89
C GLN A 260 -15.52 1.37 -13.31
N ARG A 261 -16.57 1.63 -14.10
CA ARG A 261 -17.49 0.59 -14.61
C ARG A 261 -16.83 -0.29 -15.67
N SER A 262 -16.00 0.29 -16.54
CA SER A 262 -15.32 -0.41 -17.65
C SER A 262 -14.46 -1.58 -17.17
N ALA A 263 -13.61 -1.35 -16.16
CA ALA A 263 -12.74 -2.40 -15.61
C ALA A 263 -13.54 -3.59 -15.04
N ARG A 264 -14.65 -3.30 -14.33
CA ARG A 264 -15.54 -4.33 -13.77
C ARG A 264 -16.21 -5.16 -14.87
N LEU A 265 -16.70 -4.50 -15.93
CA LEU A 265 -17.34 -5.18 -17.06
C LEU A 265 -16.33 -6.05 -17.82
N MET A 266 -15.12 -5.55 -18.08
CA MET A 266 -14.09 -6.35 -18.76
C MET A 266 -13.73 -7.63 -18.00
N MET A 267 -13.60 -7.56 -16.66
CA MET A 267 -13.37 -8.76 -15.84
C MET A 267 -14.54 -9.74 -15.97
N LEU A 268 -15.77 -9.28 -15.79
CA LEU A 268 -16.96 -10.14 -15.88
C LEU A 268 -17.11 -10.78 -17.26
N VAL A 269 -16.93 -10.00 -18.34
CA VAL A 269 -16.97 -10.51 -19.72
C VAL A 269 -15.87 -11.55 -19.95
N SER A 270 -14.67 -11.35 -19.40
CA SER A 270 -13.59 -12.33 -19.52
C SER A 270 -13.91 -13.64 -18.81
N TRP A 271 -14.52 -13.57 -17.62
CA TRP A 271 -14.91 -14.77 -16.86
C TRP A 271 -16.04 -15.55 -17.53
N VAL A 272 -17.10 -14.84 -17.94
CA VAL A 272 -18.25 -15.44 -18.63
C VAL A 272 -17.84 -15.95 -20.01
N GLY A 273 -16.98 -15.21 -20.72
CA GLY A 273 -16.43 -15.63 -22.00
C GLY A 273 -15.59 -16.91 -21.88
N GLY A 274 -14.74 -17.01 -20.84
CA GLY A 274 -13.99 -18.23 -20.56
C GLY A 274 -14.88 -19.44 -20.27
N PHE A 275 -15.94 -19.24 -19.49
CA PHE A 275 -16.96 -20.27 -19.25
C PHE A 275 -17.67 -20.68 -20.55
N ALA A 276 -18.18 -19.73 -21.32
CA ALA A 276 -18.92 -19.99 -22.54
C ALA A 276 -18.07 -20.73 -23.58
N LEU A 277 -16.81 -20.31 -23.78
CA LEU A 277 -15.88 -20.97 -24.70
C LEU A 277 -15.61 -22.41 -24.28
N ALA A 278 -15.37 -22.66 -23.00
CA ALA A 278 -15.13 -24.00 -22.49
C ALA A 278 -16.37 -24.89 -22.59
N SER A 279 -17.56 -24.35 -22.28
CA SER A 279 -18.81 -25.09 -22.45
C SER A 279 -19.07 -25.45 -23.91
N ILE A 280 -18.90 -24.51 -24.85
CA ILE A 280 -19.02 -24.80 -26.29
C ILE A 280 -18.03 -25.91 -26.67
N ALA A 281 -16.75 -25.78 -26.31
CA ALA A 281 -15.73 -26.78 -26.64
C ALA A 281 -15.94 -28.15 -25.96
N HIS A 282 -16.73 -28.22 -24.89
CA HIS A 282 -17.05 -29.49 -24.23
C HIS A 282 -18.20 -30.23 -24.93
N TYR A 283 -19.13 -29.49 -25.54
CA TYR A 283 -20.32 -30.05 -26.20
C TYR A 283 -20.15 -30.27 -27.71
N PHE A 284 -19.13 -29.67 -28.32
CA PHE A 284 -18.72 -29.88 -29.72
C PHE A 284 -17.52 -30.81 -29.81
#